data_AF-A0A7X6X021-F1
#
_entry.id   AF-A0A7X6X021-F1
#
_cell.length_a   1.000
_cell.length_b   1.000
_cell.length_c   1.000
_cell.angle_alpha   90.00
_cell.angle_beta   90.00
_cell.angle_gamma   90.00
#
_symmetry.space_group_name_H-M   'P 1'
#
loop_
_entity.id
_entity.type
_entity.pdbx_description
1 polymer ?
#
loop_
_entity_poly.entity_id
_entity_poly.type
_entity_poly.pdbx_seq_one_letter_code
_entity_poly.pdbx_strand_id
1 'polypeptide(L)'
;MALLSKTQRPDWLWVLTITTAVYLVIEFAFNARLLDVVGGMPNNEQLSDIEEYGRRISGFAVALLFWGKIFEWHRSKSTGRVIWGRALVSIAISTFVVVHVVYYLEGRLVDSLVEQSSPEVRAASVSSVVMQKTLASGRLKMNGLDLDASRLTDPDGKAFLALYAPLTSYLPGLGARLSDNHRVLARHFIYAVAEADAASSGHTGIKRPTKAEEDQVVRLLQAPAAAFADGKQVAEEGKRYTRTMLVPSIALSFSIMGALVHIWKLFFFSLHLATGRAVQPSWAKGLAITALSLAALFVFTKLPTTDITGQRLYVHLKQEMVDSAPDGGDVSFRRMLGFFADAVIHSQPVMYPVFEWTRVYLLGGFQFGYGQD
;
A
#
# COMPACT_ATOMS: atom_id res chain seq x y z
N MET A 1 7.37 19.22 -34.94
CA MET A 1 7.08 20.03 -33.74
C MET A 1 8.00 19.56 -32.62
N ALA A 2 8.87 20.41 -32.08
CA ALA A 2 9.72 20.00 -30.96
C ALA A 2 8.86 19.84 -29.69
N LEU A 3 8.86 18.65 -29.08
CA LEU A 3 8.15 18.37 -27.82
C LEU A 3 8.65 19.26 -26.67
N LEU A 4 9.93 19.61 -26.68
CA LEU A 4 10.56 20.59 -25.79
C LEU A 4 10.67 21.94 -26.50
N SER A 5 9.96 22.94 -26.00
CA SER A 5 10.01 24.31 -26.52
C SER A 5 10.46 25.29 -25.44
N LYS A 6 11.13 26.38 -25.85
CA LYS A 6 11.44 27.49 -24.93
C LYS A 6 10.13 28.14 -24.51
N THR A 7 9.91 28.29 -23.22
CA THR A 7 8.71 28.90 -22.63
C THR A 7 9.09 29.87 -21.53
N GLN A 8 8.29 30.91 -21.34
CA GLN A 8 8.44 31.79 -20.18
C GLN A 8 8.18 30.97 -18.91
N ARG A 9 9.08 31.10 -17.92
CA ARG A 9 8.91 30.46 -16.61
C ARG A 9 7.79 31.19 -15.86
N PRO A 10 6.68 30.53 -15.51
CA PRO A 10 5.63 31.18 -14.75
C PRO A 10 6.00 31.25 -13.27
N ASP A 11 5.59 32.33 -12.59
CA ASP A 11 5.92 32.57 -11.18
C ASP A 11 5.44 31.44 -10.24
N TRP A 12 4.32 30.79 -10.58
CA TRP A 12 3.77 29.66 -9.83
C TRP A 12 4.60 28.38 -9.89
N LEU A 13 5.52 28.27 -10.85
CA LEU A 13 6.32 27.05 -11.06
C LEU A 13 7.18 26.75 -9.83
N TRP A 14 7.78 27.77 -9.22
CA TRP A 14 8.54 27.61 -7.99
C TRP A 14 7.71 27.05 -6.84
N VAL A 15 6.50 27.58 -6.65
CA VAL A 15 5.58 27.12 -5.61
C VAL A 15 5.23 25.65 -5.83
N LEU A 16 4.87 25.25 -7.05
CA LEU A 16 4.56 23.85 -7.34
C LEU A 16 5.76 22.91 -7.16
N THR A 17 6.96 23.33 -7.58
CA THR A 17 8.18 22.53 -7.39
C THR A 17 8.43 22.30 -5.90
N ILE A 18 8.41 23.37 -5.10
CA ILE A 18 8.68 23.28 -3.66
C ILE A 18 7.60 22.46 -2.95
N THR A 19 6.32 22.74 -3.20
CA THR A 19 5.22 21.97 -2.57
C THR A 19 5.24 20.50 -2.99
N THR A 20 5.58 20.19 -4.25
CA THR A 20 5.70 18.79 -4.70
C THR A 20 6.89 18.09 -4.03
N ALA A 21 8.02 18.79 -3.84
CA ALA A 21 9.16 18.24 -3.11
C ALA A 21 8.83 17.99 -1.63
N VAL A 22 8.16 18.93 -0.96
CA VAL A 22 7.72 18.76 0.43
C VAL A 22 6.72 17.61 0.56
N TYR A 23 5.75 17.51 -0.36
CA TYR A 23 4.83 16.38 -0.41
C TYR A 23 5.59 15.05 -0.55
N LEU A 24 6.56 14.95 -1.46
CA LEU A 24 7.35 13.73 -1.63
C LEU A 24 8.16 13.36 -0.38
N VAL A 25 8.67 14.34 0.37
CA VAL A 25 9.33 14.08 1.66
C VAL A 25 8.36 13.39 2.64
N ILE A 26 7.12 13.89 2.74
CA ILE A 26 6.08 13.30 3.59
C ILE A 26 5.68 11.91 3.08
N GLU A 27 5.45 11.78 1.77
CA GLU A 27 5.07 10.53 1.09
C GLU A 27 6.13 9.43 1.29
N PHE A 28 7.40 9.77 1.13
CA PHE A 28 8.51 8.84 1.32
C PHE A 28 8.59 8.38 2.77
N ALA A 29 8.49 9.32 3.72
CA ALA A 29 8.48 8.97 5.13
C ALA A 29 7.28 8.08 5.51
N PHE A 30 6.11 8.35 4.93
CA PHE A 30 4.91 7.53 5.08
C PHE A 30 5.11 6.13 4.49
N ASN A 31 5.73 5.98 3.30
CA ASN A 31 5.99 4.68 2.70
C ASN A 31 6.90 3.78 3.56
N ALA A 32 7.97 4.36 4.14
CA ALA A 32 8.83 3.60 5.07
C ALA A 32 8.01 3.07 6.25
N ARG A 33 7.20 3.94 6.86
CA ARG A 33 6.36 3.57 8.00
C ARG A 33 5.27 2.55 7.62
N LEU A 34 4.60 2.75 6.49
CA LEU A 34 3.61 1.84 5.96
C LEU A 34 4.21 0.45 5.77
N LEU A 35 5.40 0.34 5.17
CA LEU A 35 6.06 -0.95 4.99
C LEU A 35 6.37 -1.63 6.32
N ASP A 36 6.86 -0.89 7.31
CA ASP A 36 7.17 -1.43 8.64
C ASP A 36 5.92 -1.92 9.38
N VAL A 37 4.83 -1.15 9.33
CA VAL A 37 3.57 -1.48 9.99
C VAL A 37 2.95 -2.70 9.32
N VAL A 38 2.97 -2.76 8.00
CA VAL A 38 2.24 -3.76 7.21
C VAL A 38 3.02 -5.06 7.03
N GLY A 39 4.34 -4.96 6.84
CA GLY A 39 5.23 -6.11 6.84
C GLY A 39 5.47 -6.69 8.23
N GLY A 40 5.07 -5.97 9.28
CA GLY A 40 5.03 -6.45 10.65
C GLY A 40 3.69 -7.08 11.05
N MET A 41 3.33 -6.93 12.32
CA MET A 41 2.07 -7.41 12.88
C MET A 41 1.27 -6.24 13.44
N PRO A 42 0.54 -5.48 12.59
CA PRO A 42 -0.20 -4.33 13.07
C PRO A 42 -1.37 -4.79 13.94
N ASN A 43 -1.59 -4.08 15.04
CA ASN A 43 -2.83 -4.18 15.80
C ASN A 43 -3.95 -3.39 15.06
N ASN A 44 -5.20 -3.49 15.53
CA ASN A 44 -6.34 -2.87 14.84
C ASN A 44 -6.27 -1.33 14.81
N GLU A 45 -5.72 -0.71 15.85
CA GLU A 45 -5.58 0.74 15.98
C GLU A 45 -4.54 1.27 14.99
N GLN A 46 -3.36 0.65 14.95
CA GLN A 46 -2.29 0.98 14.00
C GLN A 46 -2.75 0.82 12.55
N LEU A 47 -3.56 -0.20 12.27
CA LEU A 47 -4.15 -0.38 10.94
C LEU A 47 -5.15 0.74 10.61
N SER A 48 -5.94 1.18 11.57
CA SER A 48 -6.89 2.30 11.38
C SER A 48 -6.15 3.62 11.17
N ASP A 49 -5.09 3.89 11.92
CA ASP A 49 -4.32 5.12 11.80
C ASP A 49 -3.60 5.19 10.46
N ILE A 50 -2.96 4.10 10.03
CA ILE A 50 -2.27 4.08 8.75
C ILE A 50 -3.25 4.23 7.58
N GLU A 51 -4.46 3.68 7.71
CA GLU A 51 -5.56 3.86 6.76
C GLU A 51 -5.98 5.33 6.70
N GLU A 52 -6.13 6.00 7.85
CA GLU A 52 -6.55 7.39 7.93
C GLU A 52 -5.51 8.35 7.35
N TYR A 53 -4.23 8.17 7.72
CA TYR A 53 -3.13 8.95 7.17
C TYR A 53 -2.96 8.71 5.67
N GLY A 54 -2.98 7.45 5.24
CA GLY A 54 -2.85 7.09 3.82
C GLY A 54 -3.88 7.80 2.95
N ARG A 55 -5.16 7.79 3.35
CA ARG A 55 -6.24 8.47 2.60
C ARG A 55 -6.06 9.97 2.50
N ARG A 56 -5.63 10.63 3.58
CA ARG A 56 -5.38 12.08 3.59
C ARG A 56 -4.22 12.44 2.67
N ILE A 57 -3.14 11.67 2.73
CA ILE A 57 -1.95 11.89 1.91
C ILE A 57 -2.27 11.66 0.42
N SER A 58 -2.96 10.56 0.07
CA SER A 58 -3.46 10.30 -1.28
C SER A 58 -4.37 11.42 -1.78
N GLY A 59 -5.31 11.90 -0.95
CA GLY A 59 -6.19 13.01 -1.30
C GLY A 59 -5.43 14.29 -1.59
N PHE A 60 -4.39 14.59 -0.81
CA PHE A 60 -3.52 15.75 -1.06
C PHE A 60 -2.72 15.57 -2.36
N ALA A 61 -2.21 14.36 -2.62
CA ALA A 61 -1.51 14.03 -3.87
C ALA A 61 -2.38 14.32 -5.09
N VAL A 62 -3.64 13.88 -5.07
CA VAL A 62 -4.60 14.13 -6.15
C VAL A 62 -4.90 15.62 -6.28
N ALA A 63 -5.13 16.33 -5.16
CA ALA A 63 -5.34 17.78 -5.19
C ALA A 63 -4.17 18.52 -5.85
N LEU A 64 -2.94 18.14 -5.51
CA LEU A 64 -1.72 18.74 -6.02
C LEU A 64 -1.57 18.60 -7.55
N LEU A 65 -2.13 17.55 -8.17
CA LEU A 65 -2.19 17.41 -9.63
C LEU A 65 -2.94 18.57 -10.31
N PHE A 66 -3.95 19.13 -9.64
CA PHE A 66 -4.79 20.19 -10.20
C PHE A 66 -4.26 21.60 -9.97
N TRP A 67 -3.36 21.80 -8.99
CA TRP A 67 -2.88 23.14 -8.61
C TRP A 67 -2.29 23.92 -9.78
N GLY A 68 -1.56 23.28 -10.70
CA GLY A 68 -1.01 23.95 -11.88
C GLY A 68 -2.08 24.53 -12.81
N LYS A 69 -3.19 23.80 -13.02
CA LYS A 69 -4.33 24.31 -13.80
C LYS A 69 -5.04 25.45 -13.07
N ILE A 70 -5.16 25.36 -11.74
CA ILE A 70 -5.78 26.43 -10.93
C ILE A 70 -4.94 27.71 -11.00
N PHE A 71 -3.62 27.61 -10.90
CA PHE A 71 -2.73 28.77 -11.07
C PHE A 71 -2.83 29.37 -12.48
N GLU A 72 -2.91 28.55 -13.52
CA GLU A 72 -3.12 29.03 -14.90
C GLU A 72 -4.49 29.71 -15.08
N TRP A 73 -5.55 29.22 -14.43
CA TRP A 73 -6.88 29.83 -14.48
C TRP A 73 -6.89 31.23 -13.85
N HIS A 74 -6.16 31.43 -12.75
CA HIS A 74 -6.05 32.73 -12.07
C HIS A 74 -4.91 33.62 -12.61
N ARG A 75 -4.37 33.29 -13.79
CA ARG A 75 -3.37 34.11 -14.46
C ARG A 75 -4.03 35.29 -15.17
N SER A 76 -3.56 36.51 -14.90
CA SER A 76 -4.01 37.71 -15.59
C SER A 76 -3.66 37.66 -17.07
N LYS A 77 -4.65 37.90 -17.94
CA LYS A 77 -4.45 37.97 -19.39
C LYS A 77 -3.64 39.20 -19.82
N SER A 78 -3.65 40.29 -19.03
CA SER A 78 -2.95 41.53 -19.36
C SER A 78 -1.48 41.53 -18.94
N THR A 79 -1.18 41.01 -17.75
CA THR A 79 0.18 41.03 -17.18
C THR A 79 0.89 39.69 -17.27
N GLY A 80 0.17 38.60 -17.58
CA GLY A 80 0.70 37.24 -17.58
C GLY A 80 1.05 36.68 -16.19
N ARG A 81 0.83 37.46 -15.12
CA ARG A 81 1.14 37.09 -13.72
C ARG A 81 -0.07 36.48 -13.01
N VAL A 82 0.18 35.69 -11.97
CA VAL A 82 -0.88 35.07 -11.15
C VAL A 82 -1.50 36.10 -10.21
N ILE A 83 -2.83 36.06 -10.10
CA ILE A 83 -3.58 36.81 -9.07
C ILE A 83 -3.61 35.97 -7.79
N TRP A 84 -2.55 36.08 -6.98
CA TRP A 84 -2.28 35.19 -5.84
C TRP A 84 -3.43 35.04 -4.85
N GLY A 85 -4.11 36.13 -4.46
CA GLY A 85 -5.24 36.04 -3.51
C GLY A 85 -6.34 35.10 -3.99
N ARG A 86 -6.74 35.20 -5.27
CA ARG A 86 -7.77 34.33 -5.87
C ARG A 86 -7.28 32.89 -6.06
N ALA A 87 -6.02 32.74 -6.46
CA ALA A 87 -5.40 31.45 -6.65
C ALA A 87 -5.29 30.67 -5.33
N LEU A 88 -4.85 31.31 -4.25
CA LEU A 88 -4.70 30.67 -2.94
C LEU A 88 -6.04 30.25 -2.35
N VAL A 89 -7.07 31.10 -2.43
CA VAL A 89 -8.44 30.72 -2.00
C VAL A 89 -8.94 29.53 -2.80
N SER A 90 -8.76 29.54 -4.13
CA SER A 90 -9.20 28.43 -4.98
C SER A 90 -8.43 27.15 -4.72
N ILE A 91 -7.13 27.24 -4.43
CA ILE A 91 -6.30 26.10 -4.05
C ILE A 91 -6.77 25.53 -2.71
N ALA A 92 -7.02 26.37 -1.70
CA ALA A 92 -7.49 25.93 -0.40
C ALA A 92 -8.84 25.20 -0.50
N ILE A 93 -9.82 25.81 -1.19
CA ILE A 93 -11.14 25.21 -1.42
C ILE A 93 -11.01 23.91 -2.22
N SER A 94 -10.27 23.94 -3.35
CA SER A 94 -10.08 22.75 -4.18
C SER A 94 -9.37 21.63 -3.43
N THR A 95 -8.39 21.95 -2.59
CA THR A 95 -7.65 20.95 -1.81
C THR A 95 -8.55 20.33 -0.76
N PHE A 96 -9.30 21.15 -0.02
CA PHE A 96 -10.29 20.67 0.93
C PHE A 96 -11.29 19.72 0.26
N VAL A 97 -11.91 20.14 -0.85
CA VAL A 97 -12.88 19.32 -1.58
C VAL A 97 -12.25 18.03 -2.09
N VAL A 98 -11.11 18.09 -2.78
CA VAL A 98 -10.48 16.92 -3.38
C VAL A 98 -10.01 15.93 -2.32
N VAL A 99 -9.41 16.40 -1.21
CA VAL A 99 -8.99 15.53 -0.11
C VAL A 99 -10.19 14.78 0.47
N HIS A 100 -11.31 15.46 0.74
CA HIS A 100 -12.50 14.80 1.29
C HIS A 100 -13.14 13.83 0.31
N VAL A 101 -13.20 14.18 -0.97
CA VAL A 101 -13.72 13.30 -2.02
C VAL A 101 -12.85 12.04 -2.14
N VAL A 102 -11.54 12.18 -2.25
CA VAL A 102 -10.62 11.02 -2.35
C VAL A 102 -10.67 10.18 -1.08
N TYR A 103 -10.66 10.80 0.10
CA TYR A 103 -10.79 10.10 1.37
C TYR A 103 -12.05 9.22 1.40
N TYR A 104 -13.20 9.79 1.01
CA TYR A 104 -14.46 9.04 0.95
C TYR A 104 -14.44 7.95 -0.12
N LEU A 105 -13.89 8.22 -1.31
CA LEU A 105 -13.84 7.25 -2.41
C LEU A 105 -12.92 6.06 -2.08
N GLU A 106 -11.75 6.29 -1.49
CA GLU A 106 -10.85 5.23 -1.05
C GLU A 106 -11.47 4.38 0.07
N GLY A 107 -12.17 5.03 1.03
CA GLY A 107 -12.98 4.34 2.04
C GLY A 107 -14.04 3.45 1.42
N ARG A 108 -14.84 4.04 0.54
CA ARG A 108 -15.95 3.34 -0.11
C ARG A 108 -15.47 2.22 -1.02
N LEU A 109 -14.30 2.35 -1.65
CA LEU A 109 -13.66 1.32 -2.46
C LEU A 109 -13.32 0.11 -1.59
N VAL A 110 -12.59 0.31 -0.48
CA VAL A 110 -12.24 -0.77 0.45
C VAL A 110 -13.49 -1.44 0.99
N ASP A 111 -14.46 -0.66 1.47
CA ASP A 111 -15.72 -1.18 2.00
C ASP A 111 -16.46 -1.99 0.93
N SER A 112 -16.47 -1.51 -0.32
CA SER A 112 -17.09 -2.23 -1.43
C SER A 112 -16.41 -3.57 -1.71
N LEU A 113 -15.08 -3.61 -1.70
CA LEU A 113 -14.32 -4.84 -1.92
C LEU A 113 -14.54 -5.86 -0.80
N VAL A 114 -14.66 -5.38 0.45
CA VAL A 114 -14.96 -6.22 1.61
C VAL A 114 -16.39 -6.74 1.55
N GLU A 115 -17.38 -5.88 1.33
CA GLU A 115 -18.79 -6.28 1.30
C GLU A 115 -19.09 -7.24 0.14
N GLN A 116 -18.49 -7.02 -1.03
CA GLN A 116 -18.69 -7.88 -2.20
C GLN A 116 -17.83 -9.15 -2.21
N SER A 117 -16.98 -9.34 -1.20
CA SER A 117 -16.14 -10.54 -1.10
C SER A 117 -17.00 -11.80 -0.94
N SER A 118 -16.67 -12.86 -1.67
CA SER A 118 -17.39 -14.13 -1.59
C SER A 118 -17.10 -14.84 -0.26
N PRO A 119 -17.97 -15.76 0.20
CA PRO A 119 -17.72 -16.54 1.42
C PRO A 119 -16.39 -17.32 1.36
N GLU A 120 -15.98 -17.75 0.18
CA GLU A 120 -14.69 -18.43 -0.06
C GLU A 120 -13.51 -17.48 0.15
N VAL A 121 -13.58 -16.26 -0.39
CA VAL A 121 -12.54 -15.23 -0.20
C VAL A 121 -12.44 -14.84 1.27
N ARG A 122 -13.57 -14.72 1.97
CA ARG A 122 -13.60 -14.43 3.42
C ARG A 122 -12.94 -15.54 4.23
N ALA A 123 -13.27 -16.80 3.97
CA ALA A 123 -12.65 -17.95 4.62
C ALA A 123 -11.14 -18.04 4.33
N ALA A 124 -10.75 -17.79 3.07
CA ALA A 124 -9.34 -17.73 2.67
C ALA A 124 -8.60 -16.59 3.38
N SER A 125 -9.21 -15.40 3.50
CA SER A 125 -8.62 -14.24 4.18
C SER A 125 -8.28 -14.54 5.64
N VAL A 126 -9.13 -15.28 6.36
CA VAL A 126 -8.82 -15.72 7.74
C VAL A 126 -7.54 -16.55 7.75
N SER A 127 -7.47 -17.57 6.91
CA SER A 127 -6.33 -18.48 6.85
C SER A 127 -5.05 -17.74 6.45
N SER A 128 -5.16 -16.87 5.44
CA SER A 128 -4.08 -16.04 4.90
C SER A 128 -3.50 -15.09 5.95
N VAL A 129 -4.35 -14.34 6.67
CA VAL A 129 -3.89 -13.39 7.70
C VAL A 129 -3.30 -14.11 8.90
N VAL A 130 -3.94 -15.19 9.36
CA VAL A 130 -3.40 -16.02 10.45
C VAL A 130 -2.01 -16.53 10.11
N MET A 131 -1.85 -17.03 8.89
CA MET A 131 -0.59 -17.56 8.39
C MET A 131 0.46 -16.47 8.18
N GLN A 132 0.08 -15.32 7.62
CA GLN A 132 0.94 -14.15 7.46
C GLN A 132 1.50 -13.68 8.81
N LYS A 133 0.64 -13.44 9.81
CA LYS A 133 1.10 -12.97 11.14
C LYS A 133 1.98 -14.01 11.83
N THR A 134 1.64 -15.29 11.69
CA THR A 134 2.47 -16.37 12.27
C THR A 134 3.84 -16.47 11.59
N LEU A 135 3.90 -16.30 10.27
CA LEU A 135 5.15 -16.25 9.51
C LEU A 135 5.98 -15.02 9.89
N ALA A 136 5.36 -13.84 9.98
CA ALA A 136 6.01 -12.59 10.37
C ALA A 136 6.64 -12.65 11.77
N SER A 137 6.02 -13.39 12.71
CA SER A 137 6.59 -13.63 14.05
C SER A 137 7.74 -14.64 14.09
N GLY A 138 8.09 -15.28 12.98
CA GLY A 138 9.08 -16.37 12.93
C GLY A 138 8.62 -17.68 13.58
N ARG A 139 7.34 -17.77 14.00
CA ARG A 139 6.75 -18.94 14.66
C ARG A 139 6.32 -20.04 13.69
N LEU A 140 6.34 -19.78 12.39
CA LEU A 140 6.04 -20.74 11.33
C LEU A 140 7.17 -20.73 10.30
N LYS A 141 7.70 -21.91 9.97
CA LYS A 141 8.56 -22.12 8.80
C LYS A 141 7.72 -22.72 7.68
N MET A 142 7.82 -22.17 6.47
CA MET A 142 7.10 -22.69 5.31
C MET A 142 8.05 -23.45 4.39
N ASN A 143 7.63 -24.62 3.93
CA ASN A 143 8.36 -25.37 2.92
C ASN A 143 8.44 -24.56 1.62
N GLY A 144 9.63 -24.48 1.02
CA GLY A 144 9.87 -23.71 -0.21
C GLY A 144 10.11 -22.21 0.00
N LEU A 145 10.15 -21.76 1.26
CA LEU A 145 10.70 -20.48 1.66
C LEU A 145 12.01 -20.75 2.41
N ASP A 146 13.11 -20.89 1.67
CA ASP A 146 14.44 -21.19 2.23
C ASP A 146 15.10 -19.89 2.73
N LEU A 147 14.34 -19.10 3.48
CA LEU A 147 14.75 -17.82 4.04
C LEU A 147 14.64 -17.88 5.56
N ASP A 148 15.69 -17.42 6.25
CA ASP A 148 15.65 -17.25 7.69
C ASP A 148 14.65 -16.14 8.09
N ALA A 149 14.12 -16.22 9.31
CA ALA A 149 13.19 -15.22 9.84
C ALA A 149 13.77 -13.80 9.80
N SER A 150 15.10 -13.65 9.89
CA SER A 150 15.79 -12.37 9.73
C SER A 150 15.59 -11.75 8.34
N ARG A 151 15.61 -12.56 7.27
CA ARG A 151 15.42 -12.06 5.89
C ARG A 151 14.02 -11.49 5.68
N LEU A 152 13.02 -12.00 6.40
CA LEU A 152 11.66 -11.47 6.36
C LEU A 152 11.52 -10.09 7.02
N THR A 153 12.51 -9.67 7.82
CA THR A 153 12.55 -8.33 8.41
C THR A 153 13.20 -7.28 7.51
N ASP A 154 13.85 -7.71 6.43
CA ASP A 154 14.37 -6.80 5.40
C ASP A 154 13.23 -6.15 4.60
N PRO A 155 13.47 -5.04 3.89
CA PRO A 155 12.40 -4.28 3.22
C PRO A 155 11.57 -5.09 2.21
N ASP A 156 12.22 -5.89 1.37
CA ASP A 156 11.55 -6.79 0.43
C ASP A 156 10.83 -7.95 1.14
N GLY A 157 11.37 -8.43 2.26
CA GLY A 157 10.73 -9.41 3.15
C GLY A 157 9.41 -8.90 3.71
N LYS A 158 9.42 -7.67 4.23
CA LYS A 158 8.24 -6.93 4.70
C LYS A 158 7.23 -6.72 3.58
N ALA A 159 7.67 -6.37 2.37
CA ALA A 159 6.76 -6.24 1.23
C ALA A 159 6.14 -7.57 0.83
N PHE A 160 6.91 -8.66 0.85
CA PHE A 160 6.36 -9.99 0.62
C PHE A 160 5.30 -10.36 1.66
N LEU A 161 5.58 -10.12 2.94
CA LEU A 161 4.60 -10.35 4.01
C LEU A 161 3.34 -9.49 3.81
N ALA A 162 3.50 -8.21 3.46
CA ALA A 162 2.41 -7.29 3.15
C ALA A 162 1.51 -7.75 1.98
N LEU A 163 2.08 -8.48 1.03
CA LEU A 163 1.41 -8.99 -0.16
C LEU A 163 1.01 -10.46 -0.04
N TYR A 164 1.44 -11.16 1.01
CA TYR A 164 1.19 -12.58 1.20
C TYR A 164 -0.31 -12.89 1.23
N ALA A 165 -1.08 -12.13 2.01
CA ALA A 165 -2.50 -12.39 2.14
C ALA A 165 -3.26 -12.18 0.82
N PRO A 166 -3.08 -11.08 0.06
CA PRO A 166 -3.63 -10.95 -1.29
C PRO A 166 -3.22 -12.08 -2.23
N LEU A 167 -1.94 -12.49 -2.24
CA LEU A 167 -1.43 -13.57 -3.10
C LEU A 167 -2.07 -14.93 -2.78
N THR A 168 -2.43 -15.15 -1.51
CA THR A 168 -2.98 -16.43 -1.04
C THR A 168 -4.50 -16.49 -0.97
N SER A 169 -5.18 -15.34 -0.97
CA SER A 169 -6.64 -15.25 -0.83
C SER A 169 -7.43 -15.90 -1.98
N TYR A 170 -6.78 -16.08 -3.14
CA TYR A 170 -7.37 -16.75 -4.31
C TYR A 170 -7.07 -18.25 -4.36
N LEU A 171 -6.38 -18.80 -3.35
CA LEU A 171 -6.03 -20.22 -3.31
C LEU A 171 -7.22 -21.05 -2.82
N PRO A 172 -7.79 -21.93 -3.66
CA PRO A 172 -8.94 -22.71 -3.30
C PRO A 172 -8.59 -23.68 -2.16
N GLY A 173 -9.44 -23.69 -1.12
CA GLY A 173 -9.33 -24.64 -0.02
C GLY A 173 -8.11 -24.43 0.89
N LEU A 174 -7.54 -23.23 0.96
CA LEU A 174 -6.38 -22.93 1.82
C LEU A 174 -6.62 -23.37 3.29
N GLY A 175 -7.81 -23.09 3.84
CA GLY A 175 -8.17 -23.52 5.19
C GLY A 175 -8.19 -25.05 5.35
N ALA A 176 -8.66 -25.78 4.33
CA ALA A 176 -8.69 -27.24 4.34
C ALA A 176 -7.29 -27.86 4.26
N ARG A 177 -6.38 -27.24 3.48
CA ARG A 177 -4.95 -27.64 3.39
C ARG A 177 -4.22 -27.51 4.74
N LEU A 178 -4.77 -26.77 5.70
CA LEU A 178 -4.18 -26.52 7.03
C LEU A 178 -4.85 -27.32 8.16
N SER A 179 -5.85 -28.16 7.84
CA SER A 179 -6.77 -28.77 8.81
C SER A 179 -6.10 -29.57 9.93
N ASP A 180 -5.04 -30.33 9.61
CA ASP A 180 -4.32 -31.14 10.60
C ASP A 180 -3.56 -30.31 11.65
N ASN A 181 -3.28 -29.03 11.35
CA ASN A 181 -2.42 -28.17 12.17
C ASN A 181 -3.15 -26.92 12.72
N HIS A 182 -4.46 -26.81 12.57
CA HIS A 182 -5.21 -25.60 12.98
C HIS A 182 -4.98 -25.19 14.43
N ARG A 183 -4.89 -26.14 15.36
CA ARG A 183 -4.66 -25.81 16.79
C ARG A 183 -3.26 -25.28 17.05
N VAL A 184 -2.25 -25.88 16.42
CA VAL A 184 -0.85 -25.41 16.51
C VAL A 184 -0.74 -24.01 15.90
N LEU A 185 -1.31 -23.83 14.71
CA LEU A 185 -1.35 -22.54 14.02
C LEU A 185 -2.08 -21.47 14.84
N ALA A 186 -3.26 -21.78 15.39
CA ALA A 186 -4.02 -20.89 16.26
C ALA A 186 -3.20 -20.44 17.47
N ARG A 187 -2.50 -21.37 18.14
CA ARG A 187 -1.62 -21.05 19.26
C ARG A 187 -0.51 -20.10 18.85
N HIS A 188 0.20 -20.39 17.77
CA HIS A 188 1.28 -19.53 17.30
C HIS A 188 0.78 -18.16 16.87
N PHE A 189 -0.40 -18.08 16.24
CA PHE A 189 -1.06 -16.83 15.90
C PHE A 189 -1.41 -15.99 17.13
N ILE A 190 -2.00 -16.59 18.17
CA ILE A 190 -2.36 -15.84 19.39
C ILE A 190 -1.09 -15.30 20.07
N TYR A 191 -0.02 -16.11 20.15
CA TYR A 191 1.26 -15.62 20.66
C TYR A 191 1.83 -14.49 19.82
N ALA A 192 1.79 -14.62 18.49
CA ALA A 192 2.28 -13.61 17.56
C ALA A 192 1.54 -12.27 17.75
N VAL A 193 0.21 -12.30 17.88
CA VAL A 193 -0.61 -11.12 18.16
C VAL A 193 -0.28 -10.54 19.54
N ALA A 194 -0.19 -11.37 20.57
CA ALA A 194 0.13 -10.91 21.92
C ALA A 194 1.54 -10.28 22.02
N GLU A 195 2.52 -10.80 21.28
CA GLU A 195 3.86 -10.23 21.16
C GLU A 195 3.83 -8.83 20.50
N ALA A 196 3.03 -8.67 19.45
CA ALA A 196 2.87 -7.38 18.78
C ALA A 196 2.17 -6.34 19.67
N ASP A 197 1.12 -6.75 20.38
CA ASP A 197 0.39 -5.88 21.32
C ASP A 197 1.27 -5.49 22.51
N ALA A 198 2.07 -6.42 23.03
CA ALA A 198 3.06 -6.15 24.09
C ALA A 198 4.14 -5.15 23.63
N ALA A 199 4.67 -5.34 22.42
CA ALA A 199 5.69 -4.45 21.84
C ALA A 199 5.16 -3.04 21.58
N SER A 200 3.87 -2.89 21.28
CA SER A 200 3.24 -1.58 21.04
C SER A 200 2.79 -0.86 22.30
N SER A 201 2.43 -1.59 23.36
CA SER A 201 1.93 -1.02 24.63
C SER A 201 3.00 -0.91 25.74
N GLY A 202 4.26 -1.24 25.46
CA GLY A 202 5.34 -1.25 26.45
C GLY A 202 5.20 -2.30 27.56
N HIS A 203 4.22 -3.21 27.46
CA HIS A 203 3.97 -4.24 28.47
C HIS A 203 4.88 -5.46 28.24
N THR A 204 5.48 -5.99 29.31
CA THR A 204 6.44 -7.12 29.23
C THR A 204 5.82 -8.51 29.46
N GLY A 205 4.51 -8.58 29.70
CA GLY A 205 3.81 -9.81 30.08
C GLY A 205 2.97 -10.41 28.96
N ILE A 206 3.48 -11.44 28.27
CA ILE A 206 2.68 -12.23 27.33
C ILE A 206 2.00 -13.37 28.11
N LYS A 207 0.68 -13.25 28.31
CA LYS A 207 -0.10 -14.32 28.94
C LYS A 207 -0.20 -15.53 27.99
N ARG A 208 -0.18 -16.73 28.56
CA ARG A 208 -0.41 -17.95 27.80
C ARG A 208 -1.85 -17.92 27.24
N PRO A 209 -2.05 -18.28 25.95
CA PRO A 209 -3.38 -18.39 25.36
C PRO A 209 -4.27 -19.31 26.21
N THR A 210 -5.47 -18.85 26.51
CA THR A 210 -6.50 -19.69 27.10
C THR A 210 -7.01 -20.69 26.06
N LYS A 211 -7.54 -21.83 26.52
CA LYS A 211 -8.19 -22.80 25.65
C LYS A 211 -9.35 -22.18 24.86
N ALA A 212 -10.07 -21.23 25.46
CA ALA A 212 -11.18 -20.53 24.83
C ALA A 212 -10.74 -19.67 23.63
N GLU A 213 -9.61 -18.96 23.76
CA GLU A 213 -9.01 -18.17 22.66
C GLU A 213 -8.51 -19.08 21.54
N GLU A 214 -7.81 -20.17 21.88
CA GLU A 214 -7.38 -21.17 20.89
C GLU A 214 -8.59 -21.75 20.14
N ASP A 215 -9.63 -22.16 20.87
CA ASP A 215 -10.83 -22.74 20.28
C ASP A 215 -11.60 -21.72 19.41
N GLN A 216 -11.54 -20.41 19.71
CA GLN A 216 -12.14 -19.38 18.86
C GLN A 216 -11.43 -19.27 17.50
N VAL A 217 -10.09 -19.22 17.49
CA VAL A 217 -9.32 -19.14 16.24
C VAL A 217 -9.45 -20.45 15.45
N VAL A 218 -9.41 -21.60 16.12
CA VAL A 218 -9.65 -22.91 15.48
C VAL A 218 -11.03 -22.98 14.86
N ARG A 219 -12.09 -22.49 15.54
CA ARG A 219 -13.44 -22.42 14.97
C ARG A 219 -13.48 -21.61 13.68
N LEU A 220 -12.78 -20.48 13.61
CA LEU A 220 -12.72 -19.66 12.39
C LEU A 220 -11.96 -20.37 11.26
N LEU A 221 -10.83 -21.03 11.56
CA LEU A 221 -10.04 -21.78 10.57
C LEU A 221 -10.77 -23.03 10.03
N GLN A 222 -11.62 -23.66 10.86
CA GLN A 222 -12.40 -24.85 10.50
C GLN A 222 -13.77 -24.53 9.88
N ALA A 223 -14.23 -23.28 9.98
CA ALA A 223 -15.53 -22.91 9.47
C ALA A 223 -15.60 -23.13 7.94
N PRO A 224 -16.63 -23.83 7.43
CA PRO A 224 -16.79 -23.98 5.99
C PRO A 224 -17.07 -22.62 5.36
N ALA A 225 -16.73 -22.44 4.08
CA ALA A 225 -16.96 -21.18 3.36
C ALA A 225 -18.41 -20.67 3.52
N ALA A 226 -19.40 -21.56 3.47
CA ALA A 226 -20.82 -21.21 3.68
C ALA A 226 -21.13 -20.51 5.02
N ALA A 227 -20.32 -20.71 6.06
CA ALA A 227 -20.48 -20.04 7.35
C ALA A 227 -20.03 -18.57 7.34
N PHE A 228 -19.30 -18.15 6.30
CA PHE A 228 -18.86 -16.77 6.07
C PHE A 228 -19.80 -15.96 5.16
N ALA A 229 -20.88 -16.58 4.66
CA ALA A 229 -21.89 -15.90 3.86
C ALA A 229 -22.64 -14.86 4.71
N ASP A 230 -23.19 -13.83 4.07
CA ASP A 230 -23.87 -12.74 4.78
C ASP A 230 -24.99 -13.25 5.70
N GLY A 231 -25.05 -12.70 6.92
CA GLY A 231 -26.00 -13.11 7.95
C GLY A 231 -25.70 -14.45 8.64
N LYS A 232 -24.54 -15.07 8.37
CA LYS A 232 -24.08 -16.30 9.04
C LYS A 232 -23.14 -16.01 10.20
N GLN A 233 -22.86 -17.06 10.99
CA GLN A 233 -22.22 -16.98 12.30
C GLN A 233 -20.86 -16.27 12.30
N VAL A 234 -20.05 -16.41 11.25
CA VAL A 234 -18.68 -15.86 11.18
C VAL A 234 -18.48 -14.88 10.03
N ALA A 235 -19.59 -14.33 9.50
CA ALA A 235 -19.57 -13.43 8.35
C ALA A 235 -18.76 -12.16 8.62
N GLU A 236 -19.00 -11.52 9.77
CA GLU A 236 -18.35 -10.27 10.17
C GLU A 236 -16.88 -10.47 10.50
N GLU A 237 -16.50 -11.59 11.13
CA GLU A 237 -15.09 -11.94 11.29
C GLU A 237 -14.41 -12.12 9.93
N GLY A 238 -15.04 -12.83 8.99
CA GLY A 238 -14.54 -13.00 7.63
C GLY A 238 -14.27 -11.65 6.95
N LYS A 239 -15.25 -10.74 6.97
CA LYS A 239 -15.11 -9.38 6.43
C LYS A 239 -13.98 -8.61 7.10
N ARG A 240 -13.84 -8.70 8.43
CA ARG A 240 -12.75 -8.05 9.17
C ARG A 240 -11.38 -8.56 8.70
N TYR A 241 -11.21 -9.87 8.55
CA TYR A 241 -9.95 -10.44 8.04
C TYR A 241 -9.70 -10.05 6.58
N THR A 242 -10.73 -9.98 5.74
CA THR A 242 -10.62 -9.45 4.37
C THR A 242 -10.19 -7.98 4.38
N ARG A 243 -10.70 -7.15 5.31
CA ARG A 243 -10.24 -5.76 5.47
C ARG A 243 -8.77 -5.69 5.89
N THR A 244 -8.37 -6.49 6.89
CA THR A 244 -6.96 -6.57 7.36
C THR A 244 -6.01 -6.93 6.23
N MET A 245 -6.45 -7.79 5.32
CA MET A 245 -5.69 -8.14 4.12
C MET A 245 -5.63 -7.00 3.09
N LEU A 246 -6.77 -6.38 2.77
CA LEU A 246 -6.88 -5.47 1.62
C LEU A 246 -6.34 -4.06 1.91
N VAL A 247 -6.66 -3.49 3.08
CA VAL A 247 -6.33 -2.10 3.41
C VAL A 247 -4.85 -1.80 3.21
N PRO A 248 -3.93 -2.59 3.78
CA PRO A 248 -2.51 -2.31 3.64
C PRO A 248 -1.98 -2.39 2.22
N SER A 249 -2.37 -3.43 1.48
CA SER A 249 -1.87 -3.68 0.14
C SER A 249 -2.39 -2.62 -0.86
N ILE A 250 -3.63 -2.17 -0.67
CA ILE A 250 -4.21 -1.08 -1.46
C ILE A 250 -3.50 0.24 -1.14
N ALA A 251 -3.29 0.55 0.15
CA ALA A 251 -2.57 1.75 0.56
C ALA A 251 -1.15 1.79 -0.02
N LEU A 252 -0.42 0.67 0.06
CA LEU A 252 0.94 0.56 -0.48
C LEU A 252 0.97 0.75 -2.00
N SER A 253 -0.02 0.20 -2.71
CA SER A 253 -0.15 0.32 -4.17
C SER A 253 -0.42 1.77 -4.60
N PHE A 254 -1.38 2.44 -3.97
CA PHE A 254 -1.69 3.84 -4.29
C PHE A 254 -0.53 4.77 -3.92
N SER A 255 0.14 4.51 -2.80
CA SER A 255 1.26 5.31 -2.33
C SER A 255 2.46 5.24 -3.29
N ILE A 256 2.88 4.04 -3.71
CA ILE A 256 3.97 3.89 -4.69
C ILE A 256 3.61 4.54 -6.05
N MET A 257 2.39 4.36 -6.53
CA MET A 257 1.94 4.99 -7.79
C MET A 257 1.93 6.53 -7.66
N GLY A 258 1.38 7.05 -6.56
CA GLY A 258 1.32 8.48 -6.27
C GLY A 258 2.70 9.11 -6.18
N ALA A 259 3.64 8.45 -5.48
CA ALA A 259 5.04 8.85 -5.39
C ALA A 259 5.70 8.92 -6.78
N LEU A 260 5.56 7.89 -7.61
CA LEU A 260 6.14 7.87 -8.97
C LEU A 260 5.63 9.03 -9.85
N VAL A 261 4.32 9.25 -9.86
CA VAL A 261 3.71 10.37 -10.60
C VAL A 261 4.31 11.71 -10.15
N HIS A 262 4.45 11.91 -8.84
CA HIS A 262 4.97 13.16 -8.30
C HIS A 262 6.49 13.32 -8.47
N ILE A 263 7.27 12.23 -8.47
CA ILE A 263 8.71 12.24 -8.82
C ILE A 263 8.89 12.76 -10.24
N TRP A 264 8.16 12.19 -11.21
CA TRP A 264 8.28 12.62 -12.61
C TRP A 264 7.76 14.05 -12.81
N LYS A 265 6.68 14.42 -12.12
CA LYS A 265 6.17 15.79 -12.12
C LYS A 265 7.21 16.77 -11.59
N LEU A 266 7.86 16.46 -10.46
CA LEU A 266 8.94 17.26 -9.89
C LEU A 266 10.11 17.36 -10.86
N PHE A 267 10.51 16.26 -11.49
CA PHE A 267 11.55 16.25 -12.52
C PHE A 267 11.24 17.23 -13.66
N PHE A 268 10.03 17.20 -14.23
CA PHE A 268 9.66 18.11 -15.30
C PHE A 268 9.58 19.58 -14.85
N PHE A 269 9.15 19.85 -13.61
CA PHE A 269 9.16 21.21 -13.07
C PHE A 269 10.58 21.74 -12.85
N SER A 270 11.45 20.93 -12.26
CA SER A 270 12.87 21.25 -12.08
C SER A 270 13.58 21.46 -13.41
N LEU A 271 13.30 20.62 -14.42
CA LEU A 271 13.85 20.78 -15.77
C LEU A 271 13.40 22.10 -16.40
N HIS A 272 12.13 22.49 -16.24
CA HIS A 272 11.61 23.75 -16.75
C HIS A 272 12.23 24.95 -16.02
N LEU A 273 12.41 24.87 -14.70
CA LEU A 273 13.11 25.91 -13.93
C LEU A 273 14.56 26.06 -14.39
N ALA A 274 15.31 24.96 -14.51
CA ALA A 274 16.71 24.99 -14.91
C ALA A 274 16.90 25.50 -16.35
N THR A 275 16.14 24.97 -17.30
CA THR A 275 16.41 25.18 -18.74
C THR A 275 15.55 26.25 -19.39
N GLY A 276 14.43 26.66 -18.77
CA GLY A 276 13.42 27.49 -19.42
C GLY A 276 12.71 26.78 -20.59
N ARG A 277 12.81 25.45 -20.67
CA ARG A 277 12.11 24.64 -21.67
C ARG A 277 11.06 23.77 -21.01
N ALA A 278 9.88 23.68 -21.60
CA ALA A 278 8.79 22.85 -21.12
C ALA A 278 8.32 21.88 -22.20
N VAL A 279 7.79 20.74 -21.75
CA VAL A 279 7.08 19.81 -22.64
C VAL A 279 5.73 20.43 -23.00
N GLN A 280 5.51 20.65 -24.29
CA GLN A 280 4.26 21.18 -24.84
C GLN A 280 3.71 20.22 -25.89
N PRO A 281 2.38 20.06 -25.97
CA PRO A 281 1.33 20.63 -25.09
C PRO A 281 1.26 19.96 -23.70
N SER A 282 0.59 20.59 -22.74
CA SER A 282 0.47 20.09 -21.35
C SER A 282 -0.08 18.67 -21.21
N TRP A 283 -0.92 18.21 -22.14
CA TRP A 283 -1.42 16.81 -22.13
C TRP A 283 -0.32 15.81 -22.47
N ALA A 284 0.63 16.17 -23.36
CA ALA A 284 1.75 15.30 -23.73
C ALA A 284 2.69 15.09 -22.52
N LYS A 285 2.87 16.13 -21.70
CA LYS A 285 3.57 16.03 -20.41
C LYS A 285 2.87 15.05 -19.44
N GLY A 286 1.53 15.11 -19.36
CA GLY A 286 0.76 14.18 -18.53
C GLY A 286 0.89 12.72 -18.98
N LEU A 287 0.85 12.47 -20.30
CA LEU A 287 1.11 11.15 -20.86
C LEU A 287 2.55 10.69 -20.59
N ALA A 288 3.53 11.58 -20.73
CA ALA A 288 4.93 11.24 -20.43
C ALA A 288 5.12 10.85 -18.96
N ILE A 289 4.54 11.60 -18.01
CA ILE A 289 4.58 11.27 -16.58
C ILE A 289 3.95 9.88 -16.32
N THR A 290 2.80 9.61 -16.93
CA THR A 290 2.10 8.33 -16.78
C THR A 290 2.93 7.18 -17.35
N ALA A 291 3.43 7.34 -18.59
CA ALA A 291 4.26 6.35 -19.26
C ALA A 291 5.55 6.07 -18.51
N LEU A 292 6.22 7.10 -17.98
CA LEU A 292 7.44 6.94 -17.17
C LEU A 292 7.16 6.26 -15.83
N SER A 293 6.00 6.51 -15.22
CA SER A 293 5.59 5.83 -13.97
C SER A 293 5.35 4.33 -14.22
N LEU A 294 4.63 4.00 -15.30
CA LEU A 294 4.41 2.59 -15.71
C LEU A 294 5.71 1.90 -16.13
N ALA A 295 6.59 2.61 -16.85
CA ALA A 295 7.90 2.10 -17.22
C ALA A 295 8.77 1.83 -15.98
N ALA A 296 8.74 2.72 -14.98
CA ALA A 296 9.45 2.50 -13.71
C ALA A 296 8.95 1.24 -12.98
N LEU A 297 7.63 1.04 -12.89
CA LEU A 297 7.06 -0.20 -12.34
C LEU A 297 7.50 -1.43 -13.12
N PHE A 298 7.49 -1.37 -14.46
CA PHE A 298 7.95 -2.47 -15.30
C PHE A 298 9.44 -2.78 -15.06
N VAL A 299 10.29 -1.74 -14.99
CA VAL A 299 11.72 -1.90 -14.69
C VAL A 299 11.92 -2.58 -13.34
N PHE A 300 11.17 -2.18 -12.30
CA PHE A 300 11.25 -2.83 -10.99
C PHE A 300 11.00 -4.34 -11.09
N THR A 301 10.05 -4.81 -11.89
CA THR A 301 9.82 -6.27 -12.08
C THR A 301 11.00 -7.04 -12.67
N LYS A 302 12.01 -6.35 -13.22
CA LYS A 302 13.17 -6.95 -13.89
C LYS A 302 14.48 -6.77 -13.13
N LEU A 303 14.50 -5.98 -12.06
CA LEU A 303 15.71 -5.75 -11.28
C LEU A 303 16.04 -6.98 -10.43
N PRO A 304 17.26 -7.54 -10.46
CA PRO A 304 17.64 -8.64 -9.58
C PRO A 304 18.00 -8.12 -8.18
N THR A 305 17.06 -7.45 -7.51
CA THR A 305 17.26 -6.78 -6.21
C THR A 305 16.91 -7.64 -5.01
N THR A 306 16.28 -8.79 -5.23
CA THR A 306 15.76 -9.67 -4.17
C THR A 306 15.78 -11.12 -4.60
N ASP A 307 16.02 -12.01 -3.64
CA ASP A 307 15.93 -13.46 -3.82
C ASP A 307 14.50 -13.99 -3.53
N ILE A 308 13.63 -13.15 -2.95
CA ILE A 308 12.27 -13.54 -2.54
C ILE A 308 11.44 -14.00 -3.73
N THR A 309 11.49 -13.25 -4.83
CA THR A 309 10.69 -13.57 -6.02
C THR A 309 11.21 -14.80 -6.76
N GLY A 310 12.43 -15.26 -6.44
CA GLY A 310 13.00 -16.53 -6.88
C GLY A 310 12.68 -17.72 -5.98
N GLN A 311 12.13 -17.50 -4.77
CA GLN A 311 11.76 -18.58 -3.86
C GLN A 311 10.64 -19.43 -4.44
N ARG A 312 10.74 -20.75 -4.25
CA ARG A 312 9.74 -21.71 -4.76
C ARG A 312 8.33 -21.39 -4.27
N LEU A 313 8.19 -20.99 -3.01
CA LEU A 313 6.91 -20.57 -2.45
C LEU A 313 6.34 -19.38 -3.23
N TYR A 314 7.09 -18.29 -3.39
CA TYR A 314 6.58 -17.11 -4.08
C TYR A 314 6.14 -17.42 -5.51
N VAL A 315 6.98 -18.11 -6.27
CA VAL A 315 6.69 -18.50 -7.66
C VAL A 315 5.42 -19.34 -7.72
N HIS A 316 5.26 -20.30 -6.80
CA HIS A 316 4.08 -21.14 -6.72
C HIS A 316 2.82 -20.35 -6.39
N LEU A 317 2.84 -19.49 -5.36
CA LEU A 317 1.67 -18.69 -4.97
C LEU A 317 1.22 -17.75 -6.10
N LYS A 318 2.18 -17.11 -6.76
CA LYS A 318 1.89 -16.22 -7.89
C LYS A 318 1.29 -16.98 -9.07
N GLN A 319 1.80 -18.17 -9.37
CA GLN A 319 1.28 -19.01 -10.44
C GLN A 319 -0.12 -19.54 -10.10
N GLU A 320 -0.32 -20.11 -8.90
CA GLU A 320 -1.62 -20.61 -8.44
C GLU A 320 -2.67 -19.49 -8.39
N MET A 321 -2.30 -18.26 -8.01
CA MET A 321 -3.23 -17.11 -8.03
C MET A 321 -3.82 -16.89 -9.43
N VAL A 322 -2.99 -16.97 -10.47
CA VAL A 322 -3.42 -16.78 -11.87
C VAL A 322 -4.18 -18.01 -12.38
N ASP A 323 -3.69 -19.20 -12.08
CA ASP A 323 -4.24 -20.47 -12.60
C ASP A 323 -5.54 -20.88 -11.92
N SER A 324 -5.75 -20.49 -10.66
CA SER A 324 -6.96 -20.79 -9.88
C SER A 324 -8.12 -19.83 -10.20
N ALA A 325 -8.11 -19.16 -11.35
CA ALA A 325 -9.25 -18.35 -11.77
C ALA A 325 -10.38 -19.28 -12.24
N PRO A 326 -11.56 -19.27 -11.59
CA PRO A 326 -12.69 -20.03 -12.11
C PRO A 326 -13.06 -19.53 -13.52
N ASP A 327 -13.72 -20.36 -14.31
CA ASP A 327 -14.21 -19.97 -15.65
C ASP A 327 -15.05 -18.68 -15.53
N GLY A 328 -14.57 -17.60 -16.15
CA GLY A 328 -15.17 -16.26 -16.06
C GLY A 328 -14.54 -15.30 -15.04
N GLY A 329 -13.53 -15.73 -14.28
CA GLY A 329 -12.72 -14.86 -13.42
C GLY A 329 -11.81 -13.93 -14.24
N ASP A 330 -11.58 -12.71 -13.75
CA ASP A 330 -10.72 -11.74 -14.45
C ASP A 330 -9.22 -12.10 -14.31
N VAL A 331 -8.76 -12.99 -15.19
CA VAL A 331 -7.35 -13.38 -15.32
C VAL A 331 -6.44 -12.17 -15.53
N SER A 332 -6.92 -11.12 -16.20
CA SER A 332 -6.14 -9.90 -16.45
C SER A 332 -5.89 -9.15 -15.15
N PHE A 333 -6.91 -9.00 -14.31
CA PHE A 333 -6.77 -8.40 -12.98
C PHE A 333 -5.79 -9.19 -12.11
N ARG A 334 -5.84 -10.53 -12.10
CA ARG A 334 -4.91 -11.35 -11.31
C ARG A 334 -3.46 -11.26 -11.82
N ARG A 335 -3.26 -11.23 -13.14
CA ARG A 335 -1.94 -10.96 -13.72
C ARG A 335 -1.42 -9.57 -13.34
N MET A 336 -2.30 -8.58 -13.33
CA MET A 336 -1.97 -7.23 -12.89
C MET A 336 -1.54 -7.23 -11.41
N LEU A 337 -2.25 -7.94 -10.53
CA LEU A 337 -1.84 -8.09 -9.12
C LEU A 337 -0.47 -8.74 -8.99
N GLY A 338 -0.19 -9.81 -9.74
CA GLY A 338 1.13 -10.47 -9.74
C GLY A 338 2.26 -9.57 -10.25
N PHE A 339 1.98 -8.75 -11.27
CA PHE A 339 2.91 -7.73 -11.77
C PHE A 339 3.19 -6.66 -10.71
N PHE A 340 2.15 -6.16 -10.03
CA PHE A 340 2.33 -5.19 -8.95
C PHE A 340 3.10 -5.80 -7.78
N ALA A 341 2.83 -7.05 -7.41
CA ALA A 341 3.56 -7.72 -6.34
C ALA A 341 5.07 -7.79 -6.65
N ASP A 342 5.45 -8.18 -7.86
CA ASP A 342 6.86 -8.14 -8.28
C ASP A 342 7.42 -6.72 -8.18
N ALA A 343 6.76 -5.74 -8.77
CA ALA A 343 7.26 -4.36 -8.80
C ALA A 343 7.47 -3.79 -7.39
N VAL A 344 6.52 -4.05 -6.48
CA VAL A 344 6.59 -3.60 -5.09
C VAL A 344 7.75 -4.28 -4.38
N ILE A 345 7.85 -5.62 -4.41
CA ILE A 345 8.90 -6.36 -3.69
C ILE A 345 10.29 -5.96 -4.22
N HIS A 346 10.47 -5.91 -5.54
CA HIS A 346 11.75 -5.55 -6.15
C HIS A 346 12.15 -4.09 -5.94
N SER A 347 11.18 -3.19 -5.74
CA SER A 347 11.48 -1.77 -5.48
C SER A 347 11.98 -1.53 -4.05
N GLN A 348 11.58 -2.35 -3.06
CA GLN A 348 11.86 -2.06 -1.65
C GLN A 348 13.35 -1.99 -1.30
N PRO A 349 14.24 -2.88 -1.78
CA PRO A 349 15.67 -2.82 -1.45
C PRO A 349 16.33 -1.50 -1.88
N VAL A 350 15.78 -0.85 -2.91
CA VAL A 350 16.30 0.41 -3.46
C VAL A 350 15.60 1.62 -2.86
N MET A 351 14.28 1.57 -2.74
CA MET A 351 13.46 2.73 -2.35
C MET A 351 13.38 2.90 -0.83
N TYR A 352 13.29 1.80 -0.07
CA TYR A 352 13.13 1.86 1.38
C TYR A 352 14.26 2.61 2.09
N PRO A 353 15.56 2.41 1.77
CA PRO A 353 16.63 3.19 2.40
C PRO A 353 16.47 4.70 2.22
N VAL A 354 15.98 5.14 1.05
CA VAL A 354 15.71 6.57 0.77
C VAL A 354 14.52 7.05 1.58
N PHE A 355 13.46 6.24 1.65
CA PHE A 355 12.24 6.53 2.40
C PHE A 355 12.51 6.65 3.90
N GLU A 356 13.25 5.70 4.45
CA GLU A 356 13.59 5.65 5.87
C GLU A 356 14.58 6.77 6.24
N TRP A 357 15.57 7.03 5.38
CA TRP A 357 16.46 8.17 5.57
C TRP A 357 15.67 9.49 5.61
N THR A 358 14.71 9.65 4.69
CA THR A 358 13.83 10.82 4.67
C THR A 358 13.03 10.95 5.96
N ARG A 359 12.46 9.85 6.44
CA ARG A 359 11.69 9.82 7.70
C ARG A 359 12.54 10.21 8.90
N VAL A 360 13.71 9.58 9.07
CA VAL A 360 14.57 9.77 10.23
C VAL A 360 15.23 11.15 10.23
N TYR A 361 15.82 11.55 9.11
CA TYR A 361 16.68 12.74 9.08
C TYR A 361 15.95 14.03 8.68
N LEU A 362 14.90 13.96 7.85
CA LEU A 362 14.14 15.16 7.45
C LEU A 362 12.90 15.40 8.31
N LEU A 363 12.26 14.33 8.81
CA LEU A 363 11.05 14.41 9.64
C LEU A 363 11.26 13.97 11.09
N GLY A 364 12.51 13.77 11.53
CA GLY A 364 12.82 13.45 12.93
C GLY A 364 12.24 12.11 13.40
N GLY A 365 12.03 11.15 12.49
CA GLY A 365 11.47 9.85 12.81
C GLY A 365 9.94 9.85 13.01
N PHE A 366 9.22 10.80 12.40
CA PHE A 366 7.75 10.89 12.51
C PHE A 366 7.06 9.54 12.24
N GLN A 367 6.03 9.26 13.04
CA GLN A 367 5.46 7.92 13.19
C GLN A 367 4.06 7.74 12.58
N PHE A 368 3.44 8.82 12.07
CA PHE A 368 2.13 8.78 11.39
C PHE A 368 1.03 8.05 12.19
N GLY A 369 0.84 8.44 13.46
CA GLY A 369 -0.14 7.83 14.37
C GLY A 369 0.40 6.70 15.25
N TYR A 370 1.59 6.19 14.96
CA TYR A 370 2.20 5.12 15.76
C TYR A 370 2.92 5.66 17.01
N GLY A 371 2.49 5.26 18.21
CA GLY A 371 3.20 5.57 19.47
C GLY A 371 2.98 6.98 20.00
N GLN A 372 1.74 7.32 20.38
CA GLN A 372 1.56 8.28 21.46
C GLN A 372 1.79 7.57 22.79
N ASP A 373 3.04 7.64 23.26
CA ASP A 373 3.39 7.90 24.66
C ASP A 373 4.39 9.06 24.68
#